data_AF-A0A7K8W5B2-F1
#
_entry.id   AF-A0A7K8W5B2-F1
#
_cell.length_a   1.000
_cell.length_b   1.000
_cell.length_c   1.000
_cell.angle_alpha   90.00
_cell.angle_beta   90.00
_cell.angle_gamma   90.00
#
_symmetry.space_group_name_H-M   'P 1'
#
loop_
_entity.id
_entity.type
_entity.pdbx_description
1 polymer ?
#
loop_
_entity_poly.entity_id
_entity_poly.type
_entity_poly.pdbx_seq_one_letter_code
_entity_poly.pdbx_strand_id
1 'polypeptide(L)' 'PMAAWSRGAVLALYRALLRRGRGLRYTDRDFYLGSVRREFRRNQALQRLQDKERQLQKGQAFL' A
#
# COMPACT_ATOMS: atom_id res chain seq x y z
N PRO A 1 14.83 -6.00 8.74
CA PRO A 1 13.85 -7.11 8.75
C PRO A 1 12.63 -6.77 7.87
N MET A 2 12.49 -7.44 6.73
CA MET A 2 11.28 -7.30 5.90
C MET A 2 10.06 -7.68 6.75
N ALA A 3 9.10 -6.78 6.88
CA ALA A 3 8.02 -6.96 7.84
C ALA A 3 7.11 -8.12 7.40
N ALA A 4 6.98 -9.13 8.26
CA ALA A 4 6.00 -10.18 8.11
C ALA A 4 4.59 -9.57 7.97
N TRP A 5 3.73 -10.23 7.19
CA TRP A 5 2.39 -9.72 6.97
C TRP A 5 1.63 -9.61 8.30
N SER A 6 1.07 -8.43 8.56
CA SER A 6 0.15 -8.20 9.67
C SER A 6 -0.81 -7.08 9.32
N ARG A 7 -1.99 -7.07 9.94
CA ARG A 7 -2.97 -5.98 9.77
C ARG A 7 -2.37 -4.62 10.14
N GLY A 8 -1.55 -4.58 11.18
CA GLY A 8 -0.83 -3.37 11.59
C GLY A 8 0.13 -2.86 10.51
N ALA A 9 0.96 -3.74 9.94
CA ALA A 9 1.89 -3.38 8.87
C ALA A 9 1.16 -2.86 7.62
N VAL A 10 0.05 -3.50 7.23
CA VAL A 10 -0.77 -3.07 6.08
C VAL A 10 -1.35 -1.67 6.31
N LEU A 11 -1.92 -1.40 7.50
CA LEU A 11 -2.49 -0.10 7.81
C LEU A 11 -1.43 1.00 7.95
N ALA A 12 -0.26 0.66 8.49
CA ALA A 12 0.88 1.57 8.58
C ALA A 12 1.36 1.97 7.18
N LEU A 13 1.54 0.99 6.28
CA LEU A 13 1.91 1.24 4.88
C LEU A 13 0.87 2.08 4.16
N TYR A 14 -0.41 1.75 4.29
CA TYR A 14 -1.51 2.53 3.68
C TYR A 14 -1.44 4.00 4.11
N ARG A 15 -1.30 4.26 5.42
CA ARG A 15 -1.16 5.62 5.95
C ARG A 15 0.10 6.33 5.49
N ALA A 16 1.20 5.60 5.30
CA ALA A 16 2.46 6.16 4.82
C ALA A 16 2.35 6.61 3.35
N LEU A 17 1.74 5.80 2.49
CA LEU A 17 1.48 6.14 1.08
C LEU A 17 0.56 7.36 0.97
N LEU A 18 -0.53 7.42 1.74
CA LEU A 18 -1.40 8.60 1.76
C LEU A 18 -0.65 9.88 2.21
N ARG A 19 0.25 9.75 3.20
CA ARG A 19 1.09 10.86 3.66
C ARG A 19 2.08 11.31 2.58
N ARG A 20 2.75 10.38 1.90
CA ARG A 20 3.64 10.70 0.77
C ARG A 20 2.88 11.39 -0.37
N GLY A 21 1.63 10.99 -0.61
CA GLY A 21 0.72 11.64 -1.57
C GLY A 21 0.50 13.14 -1.32
N ARG A 22 0.59 13.60 -0.06
CA ARG A 22 0.45 15.04 0.26
C ARG A 22 1.62 15.88 -0.24
N GLY A 23 2.80 15.28 -0.37
CA GLY A 23 4.02 15.94 -0.85
C GLY A 23 4.24 15.85 -2.36
N LEU A 24 3.31 15.25 -3.12
CA LEU A 24 3.42 15.15 -4.57
C LEU A 24 3.25 16.54 -5.21
N ARG A 25 4.25 16.94 -6.01
CA ARG A 25 4.29 18.24 -6.69
C ARG A 25 3.91 18.16 -8.17
N TYR A 26 4.29 17.08 -8.85
CA TYR A 26 4.23 16.98 -10.31
C TYR A 26 3.19 15.99 -10.83
N THR A 27 2.48 15.29 -9.94
CA THR A 27 1.46 14.30 -10.32
C THR A 27 0.11 14.68 -9.75
N ASP A 28 -0.95 14.27 -10.43
CA ASP A 28 -2.31 14.41 -9.94
C ASP A 28 -2.47 13.62 -8.64
N ARG A 29 -2.76 14.36 -7.56
CA ARG A 29 -2.89 13.81 -6.21
C ARG A 29 -4.13 12.93 -6.08
N ASP A 30 -5.23 13.29 -6.71
CA ASP A 30 -6.48 12.52 -6.64
C ASP A 30 -6.35 11.20 -7.39
N PHE A 31 -5.67 11.22 -8.55
CA PHE A 31 -5.34 10.01 -9.28
C PHE A 31 -4.42 9.08 -8.48
N TYR A 32 -3.38 9.63 -7.84
CA TYR A 32 -2.48 8.86 -6.96
C TYR A 32 -3.25 8.21 -5.81
N LEU A 33 -4.02 8.99 -5.05
CA LEU A 33 -4.79 8.50 -3.90
C LEU A 33 -5.85 7.48 -4.35
N GLY A 34 -6.52 7.73 -5.47
CA GLY A 34 -7.46 6.80 -6.09
C GLY A 34 -6.80 5.47 -6.47
N SER A 35 -5.59 5.51 -7.02
CA SER A 35 -4.82 4.32 -7.40
C SER A 35 -4.40 3.50 -6.18
N VAL A 36 -3.89 4.15 -5.13
CA VAL A 36 -3.57 3.49 -3.85
C VAL A 36 -4.81 2.81 -3.27
N ARG A 37 -5.96 3.51 -3.19
CA ARG A 37 -7.22 2.93 -2.68
C ARG A 37 -7.69 1.74 -3.51
N ARG A 38 -7.60 1.80 -4.84
CA ARG A 38 -7.95 0.70 -5.74
C ARG A 38 -7.07 -0.52 -5.50
N GLU A 39 -5.76 -0.34 -5.39
CA GLU A 39 -4.82 -1.45 -5.15
C GLU A 39 -5.12 -2.18 -3.84
N PHE A 40 -5.28 -1.45 -2.74
CA PHE A 40 -5.58 -2.05 -1.44
C PHE A 40 -6.93 -2.77 -1.45
N ARG A 41 -7.96 -2.19 -2.08
CA ARG A 41 -9.28 -2.83 -2.20
C ARG A 41 -9.24 -4.11 -3.04
N ARG A 42 -8.52 -4.12 -4.15
CA ARG A 42 -8.34 -5.35 -4.96
C ARG A 42 -7.66 -6.47 -4.16
N ASN A 43 -6.70 -6.11 -3.32
CA ASN A 43 -5.91 -7.06 -2.55
C ASN A 43 -6.58 -7.51 -1.23
N GLN A 44 -7.73 -6.95 -0.84
CA GLN A 44 -8.44 -7.34 0.39
C GLN A 44 -8.96 -8.78 0.36
N ALA A 45 -9.30 -9.29 -0.83
CA ALA A 45 -9.82 -10.64 -1.02
C ALA A 45 -8.72 -11.72 -1.10
N LEU A 46 -7.43 -11.35 -1.02
CA LEU A 46 -6.34 -12.32 -1.02
C LEU A 46 -6.49 -13.25 0.19
N GLN A 47 -6.44 -14.55 -0.06
CA GLN A 47 -6.55 -15.56 0.99
C GLN A 47 -5.18 -16.13 1.38
N ARG A 48 -4.34 -16.41 0.39
CA ARG A 48 -3.01 -17.00 0.61
C ARG A 48 -2.07 -16.01 1.29
N LEU A 49 -1.40 -16.46 2.35
CA LEU A 49 -0.45 -15.64 3.10
C LEU A 49 0.71 -15.15 2.22
N GLN A 50 1.23 -16.01 1.33
CA GLN A 50 2.30 -15.68 0.41
C GLN A 50 1.94 -14.51 -0.52
N ASP A 51 0.71 -14.48 -1.04
CA ASP A 51 0.24 -13.38 -1.89
C ASP A 51 0.13 -12.07 -1.10
N LYS A 52 -0.37 -12.16 0.13
CA LYS A 52 -0.46 -11.03 1.05
C LYS A 52 0.92 -10.46 1.39
N GLU A 53 1.88 -11.32 1.67
CA GLU A 53 3.27 -10.93 1.94
C GLU A 53 3.90 -10.28 0.72
N ARG A 54 3.78 -10.89 -0.46
CA ARG A 54 4.31 -10.34 -1.71
C ARG A 54 3.75 -8.95 -2.02
N GLN A 55 2.45 -8.74 -1.81
CA GLN A 55 1.83 -7.42 -2.02
C GLN A 55 2.27 -6.39 -0.98
N LEU A 56 2.44 -6.80 0.28
CA LEU A 56 2.96 -5.93 1.32
C LEU A 56 4.41 -5.50 1.00
N GLN A 57 5.26 -6.43 0.56
CA GLN A 57 6.63 -6.18 0.17
C GLN A 57 6.70 -5.26 -1.06
N LYS A 58 5.87 -5.51 -2.08
CA LYS A 58 5.72 -4.62 -3.25
C LYS A 58 5.39 -3.19 -2.82
N GLY A 59 4.42 -3.04 -1.93
CA GLY A 59 4.01 -1.72 -1.45
C GLY A 59 5.08 -1.03 -0.60
N GLN A 60 5.83 -1.78 0.22
CA GLN A 60 6.98 -1.26 0.98
C GLN A 60 8.12 -0.80 0.06
N ALA A 61 8.41 -1.54 -1.02
CA ALA A 61 9.41 -1.15 -2.01
C ALA A 61 9.00 0.07 -2.84
N PHE A 62 7.69 0.33 -2.97
CA PHE A 62 7.16 1.51 -3.64
C PHE A 62 7.14 2.76 -2.75
N LEU A 63 7.04 2.59 -1.42
CA LEU A 63 6.97 3.68 -0.45
C LEU A 63 8.28 4.46 -0.37
#